data_AF-A0A949N8T9-F1
#
_entry.id   AF-A0A949N8T9-F1
#
_cell.length_a   1.000
_cell.length_b   1.000
_cell.length_c   1.000
_cell.angle_alpha   90.00
_cell.angle_beta   90.00
_cell.angle_gamma   90.00
#
_symmetry.space_group_name_H-M   'P 1'
#
loop_
_entity.id
_entity.type
_entity.pdbx_description
1 polymer ?
#
loop_
_entity_poly.entity_id
_entity_poly.type
_entity_poly.pdbx_seq_one_letter_code
_entity_poly.pdbx_strand_id
1 'polypeptide(L)'
;SKEHHPEGDVWSHSLEAFRYRRSRDMVLTLALLLHDSGKPHATPAAGRKFDGHAEIGATLATRFLRRLEFGESVVEGVRWLIHKHMFPGALHLLPTFRTERLMADPLFPVLLELFRCDLESAYRGPSSYYRACKIYRSYLKNSSNPYRTAEGKKLVRMYVD
;
A
#
# COMPACT_ATOMS: atom_id res chain seq x y z
N SER A 1 21.19 6.05 -12.49
CA SER A 1 21.85 7.37 -12.61
C SER A 1 21.55 8.18 -11.36
N LYS A 2 22.58 8.78 -10.76
CA LYS A 2 22.61 9.44 -9.44
C LYS A 2 21.91 10.82 -9.37
N GLU A 3 21.15 11.23 -10.38
CA GLU A 3 20.87 12.67 -10.55
C GLU A 3 19.45 13.18 -10.26
N HIS A 4 18.48 12.38 -9.80
CA HIS A 4 17.10 12.90 -9.72
C HIS A 4 16.26 12.39 -8.54
N HIS A 5 16.83 12.34 -7.33
CA HIS A 5 16.11 11.97 -6.11
C HIS A 5 16.63 12.79 -4.91
N PRO A 6 15.92 13.81 -4.41
CA PRO A 6 16.27 14.51 -3.15
C PRO A 6 16.40 13.57 -1.94
N GLU A 7 15.88 12.34 -2.04
CA GLU A 7 15.87 11.26 -1.04
C GLU A 7 17.12 10.34 -1.03
N GLY A 8 18.09 10.54 -1.93
CA GLY A 8 19.29 9.67 -2.04
C GLY A 8 19.08 8.45 -2.95
N ASP A 9 19.99 7.48 -2.91
CA ASP A 9 19.82 6.22 -3.65
C ASP A 9 18.70 5.35 -3.05
N VAL A 10 18.18 4.37 -3.81
CA VAL A 10 17.06 3.49 -3.40
C VAL A 10 17.35 2.80 -2.05
N TRP A 11 18.63 2.52 -1.77
CA TRP A 11 19.07 1.90 -0.53
C TRP A 11 18.90 2.84 0.67
N SER A 12 19.34 4.10 0.53
CA SER A 12 19.22 5.12 1.57
C SER A 12 17.75 5.40 1.90
N HIS A 13 16.88 5.51 0.89
CA HIS A 13 15.43 5.66 1.06
C HIS A 13 14.82 4.48 1.83
N SER A 14 15.19 3.26 1.46
CA SER A 14 14.68 2.05 2.12
C SER A 14 15.08 2.03 3.60
N LEU A 15 16.33 2.35 3.92
CA LEU A 15 16.82 2.44 5.30
C LEU A 15 16.14 3.56 6.11
N GLU A 16 15.87 4.70 5.49
CA GLU A 16 15.16 5.80 6.13
C GLU A 16 13.70 5.43 6.46
N ALA A 17 13.01 4.71 5.56
CA ALA A 17 11.64 4.23 5.81
C ALA A 17 11.56 3.34 7.07
N PHE A 18 12.60 2.55 7.37
CA PHE A 18 12.66 1.75 8.58
C PHE A 18 12.62 2.58 9.86
N ARG A 19 13.13 3.83 9.86
CA ARG A 19 13.14 4.68 11.06
C ARG A 19 11.73 5.05 11.52
N TYR A 20 10.78 5.09 10.59
CA TYR A 20 9.41 5.48 10.87
C TYR A 20 8.50 4.34 11.30
N ARG A 21 8.88 3.07 11.09
CA ARG A 21 8.00 1.93 11.39
C ARG A 21 7.64 1.86 12.87
N ARG A 22 6.36 1.68 13.18
CA ARG A 22 5.89 1.50 14.56
C ARG A 22 5.91 0.05 15.01
N SER A 23 5.78 -0.88 14.07
CA SER A 23 5.81 -2.32 14.31
C SER A 23 7.07 -2.96 13.75
N ARG A 24 7.56 -4.00 14.42
CA ARG A 24 8.62 -4.89 13.93
C ARG A 24 8.05 -6.17 13.31
N ASP A 25 6.78 -6.15 12.92
CA ASP A 25 6.16 -7.21 12.15
C ASP A 25 7.03 -7.57 10.94
N MET A 26 7.25 -8.88 10.74
CA MET A 26 8.18 -9.38 9.74
C MET A 26 7.68 -9.11 8.32
N VAL A 27 6.37 -9.23 8.08
CA VAL A 27 5.76 -8.99 6.77
C VAL A 27 5.90 -7.52 6.39
N LEU A 28 5.59 -6.59 7.31
CA LEU A 28 5.82 -5.16 7.11
C LEU A 28 7.30 -4.85 6.84
N THR A 29 8.21 -5.44 7.64
CA THR A 29 9.65 -5.19 7.56
C THR A 29 10.20 -5.61 6.19
N LEU A 30 9.87 -6.82 5.73
CA LEU A 30 10.30 -7.32 4.43
C LEU A 30 9.66 -6.55 3.27
N ALA A 31 8.39 -6.17 3.40
CA ALA A 31 7.72 -5.36 2.39
C ALA A 31 8.35 -3.96 2.28
N LEU A 32 8.68 -3.30 3.40
CA LEU A 32 9.42 -2.03 3.38
C LEU A 32 10.78 -2.15 2.72
N LEU A 33 11.53 -3.24 2.98
CA LEU A 33 12.83 -3.47 2.35
C LEU A 33 12.73 -3.59 0.83
N LEU A 34 11.63 -4.18 0.33
CA LEU A 34 11.52 -4.66 -1.05
C LEU A 34 10.52 -3.89 -1.91
N HIS A 35 9.75 -2.95 -1.36
CA HIS A 35 8.62 -2.30 -2.06
C HIS A 35 9.01 -1.68 -3.41
N ASP A 36 10.19 -1.10 -3.48
CA ASP A 36 10.72 -0.42 -4.66
C ASP A 36 11.72 -1.23 -5.48
N SER A 37 11.90 -2.52 -5.16
CA SER A 37 12.84 -3.41 -5.86
C SER A 37 12.56 -3.56 -7.36
N GLY A 38 11.34 -3.25 -7.81
CA GLY A 38 10.97 -3.25 -9.22
C GLY A 38 11.40 -2.00 -10.00
N LYS A 39 11.76 -0.89 -9.35
CA LYS A 39 12.12 0.38 -10.03
C LYS A 39 13.26 0.23 -11.06
N PRO A 40 14.36 -0.49 -10.78
CA PRO A 40 15.44 -0.68 -11.75
C PRO A 40 15.04 -1.45 -13.02
N HIS A 41 13.95 -2.23 -12.95
CA HIS A 41 13.46 -3.06 -14.04
C HIS A 41 12.25 -2.45 -14.75
N ALA A 42 11.72 -1.34 -14.23
CA ALA A 42 10.57 -0.64 -14.79
C ALA A 42 10.99 0.28 -15.94
N THR A 43 10.19 0.29 -17.01
CA THR A 43 10.37 1.19 -18.15
C THR A 43 9.42 2.39 -18.04
N PRO A 44 9.82 3.59 -18.49
CA PRO A 44 8.92 4.72 -18.52
C PRO A 44 7.74 4.50 -19.47
N ALA A 45 6.52 4.81 -19.03
CA ALA A 45 5.33 4.77 -19.87
C ALA A 45 4.27 5.79 -19.40
N ALA A 46 3.58 6.43 -20.35
CA ALA A 46 2.52 7.41 -20.09
C ALA A 46 2.89 8.48 -19.02
N GLY A 47 4.09 9.06 -19.13
CA GLY A 47 4.58 10.08 -18.19
C GLY A 47 5.03 9.57 -16.81
N ARG A 48 4.97 8.25 -16.55
CA ARG A 48 5.44 7.62 -15.32
C ARG A 48 6.84 7.03 -15.55
N LYS A 49 7.82 7.48 -14.77
CA LYS A 49 9.24 7.06 -14.89
C LYS A 49 9.45 5.57 -14.59
N PHE A 50 8.70 5.03 -13.65
CA PHE A 50 8.80 3.64 -13.19
C PHE A 50 7.43 2.95 -13.32
N ASP A 51 6.89 2.86 -14.54
CA ASP A 51 5.59 2.22 -14.72
C ASP A 51 5.66 0.72 -14.41
N GLY A 52 4.62 0.17 -13.78
CA GLY A 52 4.55 -1.26 -13.41
C GLY A 52 5.52 -1.72 -12.30
N HIS A 53 6.33 -0.83 -11.71
CA HIS A 53 7.37 -1.24 -10.73
C HIS A 53 6.82 -2.04 -9.53
N ALA A 54 5.60 -1.74 -9.06
CA ALA A 54 4.99 -2.46 -7.95
C ALA A 54 4.74 -3.94 -8.28
N GLU A 55 4.30 -4.24 -9.51
CA GLU A 55 4.03 -5.60 -9.96
C GLU A 55 5.32 -6.39 -10.23
N ILE A 56 6.29 -5.73 -10.84
CA ILE A 56 7.63 -6.30 -11.03
C ILE A 56 8.27 -6.58 -9.66
N GLY A 57 8.24 -5.60 -8.75
CA GLY A 57 8.78 -5.72 -7.39
C GLY A 57 8.14 -6.85 -6.59
N ALA A 58 6.81 -7.01 -6.67
CA ALA A 58 6.12 -8.11 -6.01
C ALA A 58 6.59 -9.48 -6.53
N THR A 59 6.82 -9.60 -7.84
CA THR A 59 7.34 -10.82 -8.47
C THR A 59 8.78 -11.11 -8.02
N LEU A 60 9.64 -10.09 -8.01
CA LEU A 60 11.03 -10.20 -7.56
C LEU A 60 11.11 -10.60 -6.08
N ALA A 61 10.35 -9.93 -5.22
CA ALA A 61 10.29 -10.22 -3.79
C ALA A 61 9.81 -11.64 -3.52
N THR A 62 8.77 -12.11 -4.22
CA THR A 62 8.27 -13.49 -4.09
C THR A 62 9.36 -14.52 -4.39
N ARG A 63 10.07 -14.35 -5.52
CA ARG A 63 11.16 -15.26 -5.91
C ARG A 63 12.32 -15.21 -4.92
N PHE A 64 12.67 -14.02 -4.45
CA PHE A 64 13.74 -13.82 -3.48
C PHE A 64 13.42 -14.49 -2.14
N LEU A 65 12.24 -14.26 -1.58
CA LEU A 65 11.84 -14.79 -0.28
C LEU A 65 11.64 -16.32 -0.30
N ARG A 66 11.09 -16.87 -1.39
CA ARG A 66 10.99 -18.33 -1.55
C ARG A 66 12.36 -19.00 -1.63
N ARG A 67 13.35 -18.36 -2.28
CA ARG A 67 14.74 -18.86 -2.31
C ARG A 67 15.40 -18.85 -0.93
N LEU A 68 14.98 -17.94 -0.05
CA LEU A 68 15.40 -17.88 1.35
C LEU A 68 14.52 -18.73 2.28
N GLU A 69 13.63 -19.56 1.72
CA GLU A 69 12.79 -20.51 2.47
C GLU A 69 11.84 -19.87 3.49
N PHE A 70 11.46 -18.59 3.29
CA PHE A 70 10.39 -17.99 4.08
C PHE A 70 9.06 -18.72 3.87
N GLY A 71 8.27 -18.86 4.94
CA GLY A 71 6.95 -19.49 4.89
C GLY A 71 5.99 -18.77 3.95
N GLU A 72 5.10 -19.53 3.31
CA GLU A 72 4.23 -19.03 2.23
C GLU A 72 3.30 -17.89 2.67
N SER A 73 2.84 -17.90 3.93
CA SER A 73 2.03 -16.80 4.48
C SER A 73 2.79 -15.47 4.51
N VAL A 74 4.10 -15.51 4.81
CA VAL A 74 4.98 -14.33 4.80
C VAL A 74 5.20 -13.87 3.36
N VAL A 75 5.50 -14.81 2.46
CA VAL A 75 5.74 -14.54 1.04
C VAL A 75 4.53 -13.85 0.41
N GLU A 76 3.33 -14.41 0.57
CA GLU A 76 2.11 -13.85 -0.03
C GLU A 76 1.72 -12.52 0.62
N GLY A 77 1.92 -12.36 1.94
CA GLY A 77 1.71 -11.09 2.61
C GLY A 77 2.63 -9.98 2.08
N VAL A 78 3.93 -10.27 1.94
CA VAL A 78 4.90 -9.32 1.39
C VAL A 78 4.58 -9.01 -0.07
N ARG A 79 4.30 -10.03 -0.89
CA ARG A 79 3.90 -9.86 -2.30
C ARG A 79 2.71 -8.93 -2.42
N TRP A 80 1.66 -9.15 -1.62
CA TRP A 80 0.44 -8.33 -1.64
C TRP A 80 0.75 -6.88 -1.27
N LEU A 81 1.50 -6.66 -0.18
CA LEU A 81 1.86 -5.32 0.27
C LEU A 81 2.66 -4.55 -0.78
N ILE A 82 3.67 -5.19 -1.38
CA ILE A 82 4.49 -4.56 -2.44
C ILE A 82 3.63 -4.27 -3.66
N HIS A 83 2.79 -5.21 -4.10
CA HIS A 83 1.95 -4.99 -5.27
C HIS A 83 0.94 -3.84 -5.05
N LYS A 84 0.53 -3.59 -3.81
CA LYS A 84 -0.49 -2.57 -3.46
C LYS A 84 0.07 -1.27 -2.88
N HIS A 85 1.39 -1.13 -2.67
CA HIS A 85 1.96 -0.04 -1.85
C HIS A 85 1.59 1.39 -2.29
N MET A 86 1.35 1.62 -3.58
CA MET A 86 0.94 2.94 -4.11
C MET A 86 -0.56 3.24 -3.98
N PHE A 87 -1.40 2.22 -3.77
CA PHE A 87 -2.87 2.38 -3.81
C PHE A 87 -3.44 3.31 -2.72
N PRO A 88 -2.92 3.34 -1.47
CA PRO A 88 -3.40 4.29 -0.47
C PRO A 88 -3.40 5.75 -0.94
N GLY A 89 -2.38 6.14 -1.73
CA GLY A 89 -2.30 7.47 -2.33
C GLY A 89 -3.42 7.77 -3.34
N ALA A 90 -3.98 6.74 -3.98
CA ALA A 90 -5.02 6.86 -5.00
C ALA A 90 -6.45 6.70 -4.47
N LEU A 91 -6.66 6.32 -3.19
CA LEU A 91 -7.99 6.06 -2.64
C LEU A 91 -8.97 7.22 -2.83
N HIS A 92 -8.47 8.46 -2.74
CA HIS A 92 -9.29 9.64 -2.85
C HIS A 92 -9.72 9.99 -4.27
N LEU A 93 -9.14 9.34 -5.27
CA LEU A 93 -9.45 9.50 -6.69
C LEU A 93 -10.45 8.44 -7.18
N LEU A 94 -10.69 7.40 -6.38
CA LEU A 94 -11.49 6.24 -6.77
C LEU A 94 -12.76 6.14 -5.91
N PRO A 95 -13.89 5.75 -6.52
CA PRO A 95 -15.12 5.50 -5.76
C PRO A 95 -14.97 4.24 -4.88
N THR A 96 -15.69 4.20 -3.75
CA THR A 96 -15.56 3.15 -2.73
C THR A 96 -15.78 1.74 -3.29
N PHE A 97 -16.78 1.49 -4.14
CA PHE A 97 -16.98 0.16 -4.74
C PHE A 97 -15.76 -0.41 -5.49
N ARG A 98 -14.84 0.44 -5.99
CA ARG A 98 -13.58 -0.01 -6.63
C ARG A 98 -12.46 -0.29 -5.63
N THR A 99 -12.53 0.31 -4.45
CA THR A 99 -11.50 0.23 -3.40
C THR A 99 -11.93 -0.60 -2.20
N GLU A 100 -13.20 -1.01 -2.12
CA GLU A 100 -13.77 -1.79 -1.03
C GLU A 100 -13.03 -3.11 -0.85
N ARG A 101 -12.82 -3.89 -1.92
CA ARG A 101 -12.06 -5.16 -1.82
C ARG A 101 -10.64 -4.97 -1.28
N LEU A 102 -10.00 -3.85 -1.63
CA LEU A 102 -8.68 -3.50 -1.12
C LEU A 102 -8.75 -3.14 0.37
N MET A 103 -9.72 -2.32 0.77
CA MET A 103 -9.91 -1.88 2.16
C MET A 103 -10.43 -2.99 3.07
N ALA A 104 -11.11 -3.99 2.53
CA ALA A 104 -11.61 -5.16 3.27
C ALA A 104 -10.49 -6.16 3.61
N ASP A 105 -9.35 -6.07 2.93
CA ASP A 105 -8.24 -7.01 3.12
C ASP A 105 -7.64 -6.86 4.54
N PRO A 106 -7.41 -7.97 5.28
CA PRO A 106 -6.81 -7.92 6.61
C PRO A 106 -5.45 -7.22 6.67
N LEU A 107 -4.69 -7.20 5.56
CA LEU A 107 -3.39 -6.52 5.48
C LEU A 107 -3.51 -5.03 5.18
N PHE A 108 -4.70 -4.50 4.93
CA PHE A 108 -4.88 -3.08 4.60
C PHE A 108 -4.37 -2.11 5.68
N PRO A 109 -4.53 -2.35 7.00
CA PRO A 109 -3.90 -1.53 8.03
C PRO A 109 -2.37 -1.55 7.95
N VAL A 110 -1.77 -2.71 7.59
CA VAL A 110 -0.32 -2.85 7.40
C VAL A 110 0.13 -2.09 6.15
N LEU A 111 -0.69 -2.11 5.09
CA LEU A 111 -0.45 -1.32 3.88
C LEU A 111 -0.45 0.18 4.15
N LEU A 112 -1.35 0.68 5.00
CA LEU A 112 -1.36 2.08 5.42
C LEU A 112 -0.08 2.46 6.17
N GLU A 113 0.43 1.56 7.02
CA GLU A 113 1.69 1.78 7.74
C GLU A 113 2.90 1.77 6.81
N LEU A 114 2.94 0.84 5.84
CA LEU A 114 3.97 0.81 4.81
C LEU A 114 3.96 2.12 4.01
N PHE A 115 2.78 2.55 3.55
CA PHE A 115 2.60 3.80 2.82
C PHE A 115 3.03 5.03 3.62
N ARG A 116 2.74 5.05 4.93
CA ARG A 116 3.21 6.13 5.82
C ARG A 116 4.73 6.19 5.86
N CYS A 117 5.40 5.05 6.05
CA CYS A 117 6.85 5.02 6.16
C CYS A 117 7.53 5.47 4.86
N ASP A 118 7.00 5.06 3.70
CA ASP A 118 7.49 5.48 2.38
C ASP A 118 7.32 6.99 2.12
N LEU A 119 6.19 7.58 2.52
CA LEU A 119 5.98 9.02 2.38
C LEU A 119 6.92 9.86 3.24
N GLU A 120 7.17 9.41 4.47
CA GLU A 120 8.06 10.10 5.42
C GLU A 120 9.52 10.02 4.93
N SER A 121 9.96 8.86 4.42
CA SER A 121 11.31 8.73 3.86
C SER A 121 11.52 9.49 2.56
N ALA A 122 10.45 9.74 1.80
CA ALA A 122 10.48 10.61 0.62
C ALA A 122 10.36 12.12 0.94
N TYR A 123 10.32 12.52 2.22
CA TYR A 123 10.13 13.92 2.67
C TYR A 123 8.86 14.60 2.11
N ARG A 124 7.83 13.83 1.74
CA ARG A 124 6.57 14.37 1.18
C ARG A 124 5.56 14.80 2.24
N GLY A 125 5.83 14.44 3.50
CA GLY A 125 4.97 14.68 4.65
C GLY A 125 3.71 13.78 4.68
N PRO A 126 3.05 13.65 5.84
CA PRO A 126 2.03 12.62 6.08
C PRO A 126 0.61 12.97 5.60
N SER A 127 0.40 14.05 4.84
CA SER A 127 -0.93 14.56 4.51
C SER A 127 -1.80 13.55 3.73
N SER A 128 -1.22 12.91 2.72
CA SER A 128 -1.86 11.86 1.92
C SER A 128 -2.15 10.61 2.74
N TYR A 129 -1.27 10.25 3.68
CA TYR A 129 -1.52 9.18 4.66
C TYR A 129 -2.73 9.46 5.54
N TYR A 130 -2.84 10.67 6.10
CA TYR A 130 -4.00 11.03 6.93
C TYR A 130 -5.31 11.03 6.13
N ARG A 131 -5.25 11.44 4.86
CA ARG A 131 -6.41 11.37 3.95
C ARG A 131 -6.83 9.91 3.71
N ALA A 132 -5.89 9.01 3.43
CA ALA A 132 -6.15 7.59 3.27
C ALA A 132 -6.78 6.98 4.53
N CYS A 133 -6.25 7.32 5.71
CA CYS A 133 -6.81 6.89 7.00
C CYS A 133 -8.25 7.37 7.20
N LYS A 134 -8.58 8.61 6.82
CA LYS A 134 -9.94 9.16 6.93
C LYS A 134 -10.93 8.41 6.03
N ILE A 135 -10.52 8.06 4.81
CA ILE A 135 -11.33 7.26 3.88
C ILE A 135 -11.57 5.87 4.48
N TYR A 136 -10.51 5.21 4.94
CA TYR A 136 -10.61 3.88 5.53
C TYR A 136 -11.50 3.83 6.78
N ARG A 137 -11.38 4.82 7.68
CA ARG A 137 -12.26 4.92 8.86
C ARG A 137 -13.73 5.12 8.47
N SER A 138 -13.99 5.93 7.45
CA SER A 138 -15.35 6.10 6.91
C SER A 138 -15.88 4.79 6.33
N TYR A 139 -15.05 4.06 5.59
CA TYR A 139 -15.38 2.74 5.05
C TYR A 139 -15.74 1.75 6.17
N LEU A 140 -14.90 1.62 7.20
CA LEU A 140 -15.17 0.72 8.33
C LEU A 140 -16.50 1.06 9.02
N LYS A 141 -16.73 2.35 9.32
CA LYS A 141 -17.96 2.83 9.96
C LYS A 141 -19.21 2.51 9.15
N ASN A 142 -19.13 2.67 7.82
CA ASN A 142 -20.25 2.43 6.93
C ASN A 142 -20.50 0.93 6.74
N SER A 143 -19.44 0.15 6.56
CA SER A 143 -19.53 -1.30 6.33
C SER A 143 -19.98 -2.07 7.57
N SER A 144 -19.73 -1.54 8.76
CA SER A 144 -20.28 -2.08 10.01
C SER A 144 -21.75 -1.73 10.23
N ASN A 145 -22.35 -0.85 9.41
CA ASN A 145 -23.73 -0.42 9.56
C ASN A 145 -24.66 -1.19 8.61
N PRO A 146 -25.54 -2.08 9.11
CA PRO A 146 -26.39 -2.92 8.26
C PRO A 146 -27.45 -2.15 7.47
N TYR A 147 -27.60 -0.85 7.72
CA TYR A 147 -28.55 0.03 7.01
C TYR A 147 -27.88 0.94 6.00
N ARG A 148 -26.58 0.74 5.70
CA ARG A 148 -25.84 1.57 4.76
C ARG A 148 -24.99 0.75 3.80
N THR A 149 -24.74 1.30 2.61
CA THR A 149 -23.67 0.83 1.72
C THR A 149 -22.30 1.25 2.26
N ALA A 150 -21.21 0.69 1.73
CA ALA A 150 -19.84 1.07 2.07
C ALA A 150 -19.54 2.58 1.80
N GLU A 151 -20.21 3.17 0.80
CA GLU A 151 -20.19 4.62 0.51
C GLU A 151 -20.99 5.46 1.53
N GLY A 152 -21.79 4.82 2.39
CA GLY A 152 -22.61 5.46 3.39
C GLY A 152 -24.02 5.83 2.92
N LYS A 153 -24.47 5.37 1.73
CA LYS A 153 -25.85 5.55 1.28
C LYS A 153 -26.79 4.70 2.13
N LYS A 154 -27.96 5.22 2.52
CA LYS A 154 -28.96 4.41 3.24
C LYS A 154 -29.46 3.29 2.33
N LEU A 155 -29.50 2.07 2.84
CA LEU A 155 -30.23 0.98 2.20
C LEU A 155 -31.72 1.25 2.42
N VAL A 156 -32.44 1.52 1.34
CA VAL A 156 -33.91 1.64 1.41
C VAL A 156 -34.45 0.24 1.63
N ARG A 157 -34.93 -0.07 2.84
CA ARG A 157 -35.78 -1.25 3.03
C ARG A 157 -37.14 -0.92 2.41
N MET A 158 -37.42 -1.45 1.21
CA MET A 158 -38.78 -1.57 0.68
C MET A 158 -39.54 -2.68 1.42
N TYR A 159 -39.61 -2.61 2.75
CA TYR A 159 -40.38 -3.54 3.57
C TYR A 159 -41.02 -2.78 4.72
N VAL A 160 -42.11 -2.09 4.37
CA VAL A 160 -43.27 -1.91 5.24
C VAL A 160 -44.46 -2.18 4.32
N ASP A 161 -44.79 -3.46 4.16
CA ASP A 161 -46.14 -3.91 3.83
C ASP A 161 -46.77 -4.42 5.13
#